data_AF-A0A562XMY7-F1
#
_entry.id   AF-A0A562XMY7-F1
#
_cell.length_a   1.000
_cell.length_b   1.000
_cell.length_c   1.000
_cell.angle_alpha   90.00
_cell.angle_beta   90.00
_cell.angle_gamma   90.00
#
_symmetry.space_group_name_H-M   'P 1'
#
loop_
_entity.id
_entity.type
_entity.pdbx_description
1 polymer ?
#
loop_
_entity_poly.entity_id
_entity_poly.type
_entity_poly.pdbx_seq_one_letter_code
_entity_poly.pdbx_strand_id
1 'polypeptide(L)'
;MKKFILMFMLCQAVFGGSLIINDFQSDLYSKAGVNNMKKIAMNLELITRDESVDKAPIYDAINVIVSSFYVEDMMTSLGKENFKKTLIQYISKKYGIDIDEVYIISLKTINEIDIEKIIKAIKDRDLCNSSKDINLNNDTDIIKDFGKDFGEN
;
A
#
# COMPACT_ATOMS: atom_id res chain seq x y z
N MET A 1 -57.19 -10.62 2.19
CA MET A 1 -56.48 -9.33 2.01
C MET A 1 -55.15 -9.25 2.76
N LYS A 2 -55.03 -9.71 4.01
CA LYS A 2 -53.76 -9.68 4.78
C LYS A 2 -52.59 -10.45 4.13
N LYS A 3 -52.85 -11.54 3.40
CA LYS A 3 -51.80 -12.34 2.73
C LYS A 3 -51.15 -11.63 1.52
N PHE A 4 -51.86 -10.69 0.87
CA PHE A 4 -51.32 -9.92 -0.26
C PHE A 4 -50.41 -8.77 0.20
N ILE A 5 -50.66 -8.22 1.39
CA ILE A 5 -49.79 -7.21 2.01
C ILE A 5 -48.40 -7.80 2.32
N LEU A 6 -48.36 -9.05 2.82
CA LEU A 6 -47.11 -9.76 3.09
C LEU A 6 -46.31 -10.02 1.80
N MET A 7 -47.00 -10.38 0.71
CA MET A 7 -46.38 -10.61 -0.62
C MET A 7 -45.75 -9.33 -1.21
N PHE A 8 -46.39 -8.17 -1.02
CA PHE A 8 -45.88 -6.89 -1.52
C PHE A 8 -44.67 -6.38 -0.72
N MET A 9 -44.59 -6.74 0.58
CA MET A 9 -43.46 -6.40 1.45
C MET A 9 -42.21 -7.27 1.16
N LEU A 10 -42.41 -8.49 0.66
CA LEU A 10 -41.33 -9.42 0.26
C LEU A 10 -40.65 -9.07 -1.08
N CYS A 11 -41.23 -8.19 -1.90
CA CYS A 11 -40.63 -7.74 -3.17
C CYS A 11 -39.57 -6.63 -3.02
N GLN A 12 -39.37 -6.10 -1.82
CA GLN A 12 -38.23 -5.21 -1.53
C GLN A 12 -36.95 -6.04 -1.32
N ALA A 13 -36.69 -7.00 -2.22
CA ALA A 13 -35.44 -7.72 -2.25
C ALA A 13 -34.34 -6.67 -2.49
N VAL A 14 -33.54 -6.46 -1.45
CA VAL A 14 -32.45 -5.49 -1.40
C VAL A 14 -31.41 -5.91 -2.44
N PHE A 15 -31.34 -5.17 -3.55
CA PHE A 15 -30.24 -5.29 -4.50
C PHE A 15 -29.05 -4.52 -3.93
N GLY A 16 -28.10 -5.26 -3.35
CA GLY A 16 -26.82 -4.68 -2.92
C GLY A 16 -25.85 -4.64 -4.10
N GLY A 17 -25.31 -3.46 -4.40
CA GLY A 17 -24.16 -3.29 -5.29
C GLY A 17 -22.84 -3.42 -4.53
N SER A 18 -21.77 -3.82 -5.22
CA SER A 18 -20.41 -3.66 -4.69
C SER A 18 -19.55 -2.84 -5.63
N LEU A 19 -18.72 -1.98 -5.05
CA LEU A 19 -17.86 -1.06 -5.78
C LEU A 19 -16.42 -1.25 -5.32
N ILE A 20 -15.60 -1.75 -6.24
CA ILE A 20 -14.20 -2.03 -6.01
C ILE A 20 -13.35 -0.85 -6.48
N ILE A 21 -12.50 -0.36 -5.58
CA ILE A 21 -11.47 0.64 -5.82
C ILE A 21 -10.11 -0.04 -5.72
N ASN A 22 -9.39 -0.07 -6.84
CA ASN A 22 -8.06 -0.66 -6.92
C ASN A 22 -7.00 0.42 -7.07
N ASP A 23 -5.85 0.17 -6.44
CA ASP A 23 -4.62 0.94 -6.54
C ASP A 23 -4.79 2.43 -6.25
N PHE A 24 -5.67 2.77 -5.30
CA PHE A 24 -5.81 4.14 -4.83
C PHE A 24 -4.52 4.56 -4.14
N GLN A 25 -3.95 5.69 -4.55
CA GLN A 25 -2.73 6.24 -3.97
C GLN A 25 -2.95 7.67 -3.51
N SER A 26 -2.36 8.00 -2.37
CA SER A 26 -2.39 9.35 -1.81
C SER A 26 -1.16 9.60 -0.95
N ASP A 27 -0.75 10.86 -0.86
CA ASP A 27 0.33 11.28 0.01
C ASP A 27 -0.28 11.83 1.31
N LEU A 28 0.07 11.22 2.43
CA LEU A 28 -0.47 11.58 3.75
C LEU A 28 0.61 12.13 4.66
N TYR A 29 0.24 13.08 5.52
CA TYR A 29 1.14 13.59 6.54
C TYR A 29 1.53 12.47 7.53
N SER A 30 2.80 12.48 7.90
CA SER A 30 3.36 11.64 8.95
C SER A 30 3.55 12.46 10.22
N LYS A 31 3.25 11.86 11.37
CA LYS A 31 3.57 12.43 12.69
C LYS A 31 5.09 12.45 12.95
N ALA A 32 5.87 11.70 12.17
CA ALA A 32 7.32 11.58 12.32
C ALA A 32 8.06 12.73 11.62
N GLY A 33 7.91 13.95 12.15
CA GLY A 33 8.67 15.14 11.74
C GLY A 33 7.86 16.18 10.96
N VAL A 34 8.38 17.41 10.92
CA VAL A 34 7.75 18.54 10.22
C VAL A 34 7.79 18.31 8.71
N ASN A 35 6.65 18.48 8.03
CA ASN A 35 6.51 18.35 6.57
C ASN A 35 6.91 16.98 5.99
N ASN A 36 6.82 15.92 6.78
CA ASN A 36 7.07 14.57 6.28
C ASN A 36 5.77 13.98 5.74
N MET A 37 5.67 13.80 4.42
CA MET A 37 4.57 13.07 3.79
C MET A 37 5.04 11.68 3.39
N LYS A 38 4.19 10.67 3.57
CA LYS A 38 4.43 9.32 3.06
C LYS A 38 3.33 8.93 2.10
N LYS A 39 3.74 8.32 1.01
CA LYS A 39 2.82 7.77 0.01
C LYS A 39 2.18 6.50 0.57
N ILE A 40 0.88 6.36 0.37
CA ILE A 40 0.14 5.13 0.68
C ILE A 40 -0.48 4.56 -0.60
N ALA A 41 -0.71 3.25 -0.59
CA ALA A 41 -1.57 2.57 -1.55
C ALA A 41 -2.65 1.78 -0.81
N MET A 42 -3.87 1.83 -1.31
CA MET A 42 -5.03 1.19 -0.71
C MET A 42 -5.95 0.58 -1.76
N ASN A 43 -6.49 -0.59 -1.45
CA ASN A 43 -7.59 -1.19 -2.20
C ASN A 43 -8.82 -1.25 -1.28
N LEU A 44 -9.96 -0.82 -1.78
CA LEU A 44 -11.22 -0.77 -1.05
C LEU A 44 -12.31 -1.54 -1.79
N GLU A 45 -13.23 -2.10 -1.03
CA GLU A 45 -14.52 -2.57 -1.53
C GLU A 45 -15.63 -1.93 -0.69
N LEU A 46 -16.56 -1.27 -1.37
CA LEU A 46 -17.70 -0.62 -0.74
C LEU A 46 -18.97 -1.38 -1.10
N ILE A 47 -19.78 -1.71 -0.09
CA ILE A 47 -21.09 -2.33 -0.29
C ILE A 47 -22.14 -1.23 -0.27
N THR A 48 -22.92 -1.13 -1.35
CA THR A 48 -23.91 -0.07 -1.58
C THR A 48 -25.30 -0.68 -1.63
N ARG A 49 -26.31 0.06 -1.15
CA ARG A 49 -27.72 -0.33 -1.36
C ARG A 49 -28.24 0.05 -2.73
N ASP A 50 -27.59 1.01 -3.37
CA ASP A 50 -27.96 1.47 -4.69
C ASP A 50 -27.34 0.53 -5.73
N GLU A 51 -28.15 0.10 -6.69
CA GLU A 51 -27.77 -0.84 -7.75
C GLU A 51 -26.72 -0.25 -8.71
N SER A 52 -26.73 1.07 -8.89
CA SER A 52 -25.80 1.80 -9.75
C SER A 52 -25.27 3.07 -9.08
N VAL A 53 -24.10 2.97 -8.45
CA VAL A 53 -23.39 4.12 -7.89
C VAL A 53 -22.29 4.56 -8.85
N ASP A 54 -22.29 5.84 -9.21
CA ASP A 54 -21.17 6.43 -9.96
C ASP A 54 -19.89 6.39 -9.09
N LYS A 55 -18.78 6.01 -9.70
CA LYS A 55 -17.48 5.96 -9.04
C LYS A 55 -16.95 7.35 -8.72
N ALA A 56 -17.29 8.38 -9.50
CA ALA A 56 -16.72 9.72 -9.32
C ALA A 56 -16.98 10.31 -7.91
N PRO A 57 -18.22 10.31 -7.37
CA PRO A 57 -18.50 10.70 -5.98
C PRO A 57 -17.71 9.91 -4.94
N ILE A 58 -17.49 8.62 -5.17
CA ILE A 58 -16.75 7.75 -4.26
C ILE A 58 -15.27 8.11 -4.25
N TYR A 59 -14.66 8.30 -5.43
CA TYR A 59 -13.26 8.74 -5.52
C TYR A 59 -13.02 10.10 -4.89
N ASP A 60 -13.93 11.06 -5.09
CA ASP A 60 -13.86 12.36 -4.42
C ASP A 60 -13.91 12.20 -2.89
N ALA A 61 -14.89 11.45 -2.38
CA ALA A 61 -15.02 11.22 -0.95
C ALA A 61 -13.78 10.54 -0.34
N ILE A 62 -13.20 9.55 -1.01
CA ILE A 62 -11.97 8.91 -0.56
C ILE A 62 -10.83 9.93 -0.52
N ASN A 63 -10.64 10.75 -1.56
CA ASN A 63 -9.59 11.78 -1.59
C ASN A 63 -9.74 12.81 -0.45
N VAL A 64 -10.97 13.27 -0.19
CA VAL A 64 -11.24 14.23 0.88
C VAL A 64 -11.00 13.59 2.25
N ILE A 65 -11.52 12.38 2.48
CA ILE A 65 -11.45 11.76 3.81
C ILE A 65 -10.08 11.22 4.13
N VAL A 66 -9.39 10.56 3.18
CA VAL A 66 -8.09 9.95 3.45
C VAL A 66 -7.05 11.00 3.88
N SER A 67 -7.10 12.22 3.29
CA SER A 67 -6.19 13.32 3.60
C SER A 67 -6.37 13.92 5.00
N SER A 68 -7.48 13.60 5.68
CA SER A 68 -7.71 14.01 7.08
C SER A 68 -6.99 13.13 8.10
N PHE A 69 -6.38 12.01 7.68
CA PHE A 69 -5.69 11.07 8.55
C PHE A 69 -4.17 11.19 8.42
N TYR A 70 -3.47 11.04 9.54
CA TYR A 70 -2.03 10.77 9.51
C TYR A 70 -1.77 9.32 9.10
N VAL A 71 -0.64 9.09 8.42
CA VAL A 71 -0.20 7.74 8.00
C VAL A 71 -0.18 6.78 9.18
N GLU A 72 0.36 7.21 10.32
CA GLU A 72 0.48 6.36 11.52
C GLU A 72 -0.89 5.95 12.06
N ASP A 73 -1.88 6.85 12.01
CA ASP A 73 -3.23 6.54 12.48
C ASP A 73 -3.90 5.51 11.56
N MET A 74 -3.78 5.68 10.24
CA MET A 74 -4.28 4.72 9.25
C MET A 74 -3.73 3.31 9.44
N MET A 75 -2.51 3.18 9.99
CA MET A 75 -1.90 1.88 10.25
C MET A 75 -2.41 1.19 11.51
N THR A 76 -3.19 1.85 12.37
CA THR A 76 -3.81 1.23 13.55
C THR A 76 -5.20 0.65 13.25
N SER A 77 -5.70 -0.27 14.08
CA SER A 77 -7.08 -0.76 13.94
C SER A 77 -8.10 0.35 14.19
N LEU A 78 -7.89 1.16 15.24
CA LEU A 78 -8.77 2.28 15.58
C LEU A 78 -8.86 3.32 14.45
N GLY A 79 -7.74 3.67 13.84
CA GLY A 79 -7.71 4.61 12.71
C GLY A 79 -8.42 4.07 11.47
N LYS A 80 -8.30 2.77 11.17
CA LYS A 80 -9.05 2.13 10.08
C LYS A 80 -10.56 2.18 10.31
N GLU A 81 -11.01 1.86 11.51
CA GLU A 81 -12.44 1.92 11.84
C GLU A 81 -12.97 3.36 11.80
N ASN A 82 -12.18 4.32 12.28
CA ASN A 82 -12.53 5.74 12.17
C ASN A 82 -12.58 6.21 10.70
N PHE A 83 -11.64 5.79 9.85
CA PHE A 83 -11.63 6.09 8.42
C PHE A 83 -12.90 5.56 7.75
N LYS A 84 -13.24 4.27 7.93
CA LYS A 84 -14.44 3.66 7.36
C LYS A 84 -15.69 4.43 7.76
N LYS A 85 -15.88 4.68 9.06
CA LYS A 85 -17.03 5.41 9.60
C LYS A 85 -17.13 6.82 9.04
N THR A 86 -16.00 7.53 8.95
CA THR A 86 -15.96 8.91 8.44
C THR A 86 -16.26 8.95 6.95
N LEU A 87 -15.75 7.99 6.18
CA LEU A 87 -16.01 7.86 4.75
C LEU A 87 -17.49 7.61 4.47
N ILE A 88 -18.10 6.63 5.16
CA ILE A 88 -19.54 6.32 5.05
C ILE A 88 -20.38 7.57 5.36
N GLN A 89 -20.08 8.25 6.47
CA GLN A 89 -20.81 9.46 6.87
C GLN A 89 -20.67 10.60 5.86
N TYR A 90 -19.47 10.77 5.30
CA TYR A 90 -19.21 11.82 4.31
C TYR A 90 -19.97 11.56 3.02
N ILE A 91 -19.89 10.33 2.48
CA ILE A 91 -20.57 9.93 1.24
C ILE A 91 -22.08 10.13 1.38
N SER A 92 -22.68 9.64 2.47
CA SER A 92 -24.11 9.79 2.73
C SER A 92 -24.53 11.26 2.84
N LYS A 93 -23.81 12.08 3.60
CA LYS A 93 -24.15 13.50 3.79
C LYS A 93 -23.93 14.36 2.54
N LYS A 94 -22.86 14.11 1.80
CA LYS A 94 -22.43 14.97 0.68
C LYS A 94 -23.13 14.59 -0.63
N TYR A 95 -23.28 13.29 -0.87
CA TYR A 95 -23.74 12.74 -2.15
C TYR A 95 -25.09 12.02 -2.05
N GLY A 96 -25.61 11.79 -0.85
CA GLY A 96 -26.88 11.08 -0.66
C GLY A 96 -26.81 9.59 -1.03
N ILE A 97 -25.60 9.02 -1.08
CA ILE A 97 -25.36 7.61 -1.41
C ILE A 97 -25.25 6.83 -0.10
N ASP A 98 -26.02 5.74 0.02
CA ASP A 98 -25.99 4.88 1.20
C ASP A 98 -24.97 3.74 1.03
N ILE A 99 -23.93 3.81 1.86
CA ILE A 99 -22.89 2.78 1.98
C ILE A 99 -23.14 1.96 3.24
N ASP A 100 -23.32 0.66 3.10
CA ASP A 100 -23.54 -0.25 4.22
C ASP A 100 -22.23 -0.60 4.91
N GLU A 101 -21.18 -0.88 4.13
CA GLU A 101 -19.89 -1.33 4.66
C GLU A 101 -18.74 -0.89 3.76
N VAL A 102 -17.57 -0.68 4.38
CA VAL A 102 -16.32 -0.36 3.68
C VAL A 102 -15.25 -1.35 4.13
N TYR A 103 -14.81 -2.20 3.20
CA TYR A 103 -13.69 -3.09 3.41
C TYR A 103 -12.39 -2.47 2.92
N ILE A 104 -11.39 -2.43 3.80
CA ILE A 104 -10.00 -2.14 3.42
C ILE A 104 -9.35 -3.47 3.06
N ILE A 105 -9.31 -3.77 1.76
CA ILE A 105 -8.75 -5.03 1.23
C ILE A 105 -7.23 -5.05 1.40
N SER A 106 -6.58 -3.92 1.14
CA SER A 106 -5.16 -3.74 1.44
C SER A 106 -4.83 -2.29 1.75
N LEU A 107 -3.83 -2.08 2.60
CA LEU A 107 -3.27 -0.78 2.91
C LEU A 107 -1.77 -0.93 3.16
N LYS A 108 -0.95 -0.18 2.44
CA LYS A 108 0.51 -0.20 2.57
C LYS A 108 1.08 1.21 2.45
N THR A 109 2.14 1.49 3.20
CA THR A 109 3.00 2.65 2.91
C THR A 109 3.93 2.27 1.76
N ILE A 110 4.00 3.12 0.75
CA ILE A 110 5.01 3.04 -0.28
C ILE A 110 6.21 3.81 0.25
N ASN A 111 7.21 3.10 0.75
CA ASN A 111 8.47 3.72 1.13
C ASN A 111 9.21 4.07 -0.16
N GLU A 112 9.40 5.36 -0.41
CA GLU A 112 10.45 5.79 -1.32
C GLU A 112 11.78 5.38 -0.68
N ILE A 113 12.46 4.43 -1.33
CA ILE A 113 13.78 3.99 -0.88
C ILE A 113 14.70 5.19 -1.02
N ASP A 114 15.13 5.73 0.12
CA ASP A 114 16.15 6.77 0.18
C ASP A 114 17.50 6.14 -0.20
N ILE A 115 17.79 6.14 -1.50
CA ILE A 115 19.01 5.56 -2.06
C ILE A 115 20.24 6.21 -1.43
N GLU A 116 20.17 7.48 -1.03
CA GLU A 116 21.29 8.16 -0.36
C GLU A 116 21.54 7.60 1.03
N LYS A 117 20.51 7.32 1.82
CA LYS A 117 20.66 6.59 3.10
C LYS A 117 21.24 5.20 2.90
N ILE A 118 20.84 4.48 1.85
CA ILE A 118 21.41 3.17 1.53
C ILE A 118 22.88 3.29 1.14
N ILE A 119 23.22 4.21 0.23
CA ILE A 119 24.61 4.47 -0.17
C ILE A 119 25.46 4.83 1.05
N LYS A 120 24.95 5.69 1.94
CA LYS A 120 25.63 6.05 3.18
C LYS A 120 25.85 4.83 4.09
N ALA A 121 24.81 4.02 4.31
CA ALA A 121 24.93 2.80 5.11
C ALA A 121 25.89 1.77 4.51
N ILE A 122 26.01 1.69 3.18
CA ILE A 122 26.99 0.82 2.48
C ILE A 122 28.41 1.36 2.68
N LYS A 123 28.63 2.67 2.51
CA LYS A 123 29.93 3.32 2.71
C LYS A 123 30.39 3.24 4.17
N ASP A 124 29.49 3.48 5.13
CA ASP A 124 29.79 3.43 6.56
C ASP A 124 30.15 2.00 7.04
N ARG A 125 29.72 0.97 6.31
CA ARG A 125 30.06 -0.45 6.58
C ARG A 125 31.32 -0.92 5.85
N ASP A 126 32.01 -0.02 5.16
CA ASP A 126 33.26 -0.28 4.42
C ASP A 126 33.19 -1.43 3.39
N LEU A 127 31.97 -1.79 2.96
CA LEU A 127 31.72 -2.88 2.01
C LEU A 127 32.29 -2.59 0.61
N CYS A 128 32.60 -1.32 0.33
CA CYS A 128 33.21 -0.90 -0.94
C CYS A 128 34.75 -0.90 -0.92
N ASN A 129 35.41 -1.12 0.22
CA ASN A 129 36.87 -1.09 0.33
C ASN A 129 37.54 -2.48 0.24
N SER A 130 36.77 -3.56 0.05
CA SER A 130 37.32 -4.92 -0.16
C SER A 130 37.97 -5.17 -1.53
N SER A 131 38.31 -4.14 -2.29
CA SER A 131 38.94 -4.29 -3.62
C SER A 131 40.28 -3.55 -3.76
N LYS A 132 40.95 -3.21 -2.65
CA LYS A 132 42.26 -2.54 -2.71
C LYS A 132 43.49 -3.38 -2.37
N ASP A 133 43.33 -4.68 -2.13
CA ASP A 133 44.45 -5.60 -2.00
C ASP A 133 44.28 -6.85 -2.89
N ILE A 134 44.18 -6.63 -4.20
CA ILE A 134 44.81 -7.57 -5.14
C ILE A 134 45.93 -6.79 -5.81
N ASN A 135 47.07 -6.75 -5.13
CA ASN A 135 48.33 -6.46 -5.81
C ASN A 135 48.53 -7.57 -6.86
N LEU A 136 48.15 -7.30 -8.11
CA LEU A 136 48.79 -7.93 -9.26
C LEU A 136 50.21 -7.35 -9.37
N ASN A 137 51.06 -7.65 -8.39
CA ASN A 137 52.48 -7.61 -8.60
C ASN A 137 52.85 -8.93 -9.27
N ASN A 138 53.47 -8.77 -10.44
CA ASN A 138 53.98 -9.83 -11.28
C ASN A 138 54.87 -10.80 -10.47
N ASP A 139 54.33 -11.94 -10.05
CA ASP A 139 55.12 -13.13 -9.80
C ASP A 139 55.00 -14.05 -11.01
N THR A 140 55.86 -13.77 -12.00
CA THR A 140 56.12 -14.64 -13.15
C THR A 140 56.91 -15.91 -12.78
N ASP A 141 56.85 -16.39 -11.53
CA ASP A 141 57.64 -17.54 -11.08
C ASP A 141 56.84 -18.71 -10.46
N ILE A 142 55.50 -18.69 -10.49
CA ILE A 142 54.70 -19.84 -9.97
C ILE A 142 54.31 -20.84 -11.08
N ILE A 143 54.45 -20.51 -12.36
CA ILE A 143 54.11 -21.43 -13.49
C ILE A 143 55.32 -22.28 -13.95
N LYS A 144 56.25 -22.63 -13.06
CA LYS A 144 57.36 -23.56 -13.41
C LYS A 144 57.36 -24.90 -12.69
N ASP A 145 56.49 -25.11 -11.71
CA ASP A 145 56.51 -26.37 -10.92
C ASP A 145 55.24 -27.22 -11.02
N PHE A 146 54.22 -26.77 -11.77
CA PHE A 146 52.98 -27.54 -11.96
C PHE A 146 53.03 -28.60 -13.08
N GLY A 147 54.23 -28.90 -13.60
CA GLY A 147 54.42 -29.79 -14.76
C GLY A 147 55.37 -30.96 -14.56
N LYS A 148 55.88 -31.22 -13.36
CA LYS A 148 56.85 -32.32 -13.13
C LYS A 148 56.31 -33.55 -12.39
N ASP A 149 55.13 -33.48 -11.80
CA ASP A 149 54.58 -34.59 -10.98
C ASP A 149 53.45 -35.39 -11.63
N PHE A 150 53.18 -35.20 -12.94
CA PHE A 150 52.31 -36.08 -13.70
C PHE A 150 53.04 -36.68 -14.92
N GLY A 151 53.94 -37.64 -14.60
CA GLY A 151 54.16 -38.87 -15.35
C GLY A 151 55.00 -38.83 -16.63
N GLU A 152 56.17 -39.47 -16.60
CA GLU A 152 56.50 -40.51 -17.59
C GLU A 152 57.63 -41.44 -17.06
N ASN A 153 57.31 -42.75 -17.10
CA ASN A 153 58.06 -43.97 -16.77
C ASN A 153 58.18 -44.42 -15.31
#